data_AF-A0A327UA59-F1
#
_entry.id   AF-A0A327UA59-F1
#
_cell.length_a   1.000
_cell.length_b   1.000
_cell.length_c   1.000
_cell.angle_alpha   90.00
_cell.angle_beta   90.00
_cell.angle_gamma   90.00
#
_symmetry.space_group_name_H-M   'P 1'
#
loop_
_entity.id
_entity.type
_entity.pdbx_description
1 polymer ?
#
loop_
_entity_poly.entity_id
_entity_poly.type
_entity_poly.pdbx_seq_one_letter_code
_entity_poly.pdbx_strand_id
1 'polypeptide(L)'
;MPQSTESAVTDVYALTRKTDDEANETWLLLHDKDLLIAFVDIIDCGHELWITDIAVSPGYRGRGLASRLLKAVIHENSSADIALACCAITMDLQEWPKDTGGLPTEALAAWYARHGFRPDPNEDAADRMTRVP
;
A
#
# COMPACT_ATOMS: atom_id res chain seq x y z
N MET A 1 -31.29 -17.54 -23.24
CA MET A 1 -29.88 -17.17 -23.46
C MET A 1 -29.58 -15.90 -22.68
N PRO A 2 -28.38 -15.77 -22.10
CA PRO A 2 -28.20 -15.34 -20.72
C PRO A 2 -28.08 -13.83 -20.56
N GLN A 3 -28.65 -13.29 -19.48
CA GLN A 3 -28.09 -12.12 -18.82
C GLN A 3 -27.48 -12.61 -17.52
N SER A 4 -26.18 -12.88 -17.57
CA SER A 4 -25.38 -13.10 -16.38
C SER A 4 -25.35 -11.78 -15.63
N THR A 5 -26.11 -11.72 -14.54
CA THR A 5 -26.03 -10.64 -13.56
C THR A 5 -24.58 -10.51 -13.09
N GLU A 6 -24.04 -9.34 -13.38
CA GLU A 6 -22.82 -8.77 -12.86
C GLU A 6 -22.79 -8.96 -11.34
N SER A 7 -21.96 -9.88 -10.85
CA SER A 7 -21.68 -10.00 -9.43
C SER A 7 -20.93 -8.75 -9.00
N ALA A 8 -21.65 -7.79 -8.42
CA ALA A 8 -21.08 -6.80 -7.55
C ALA A 8 -20.28 -7.55 -6.48
N VAL A 9 -18.95 -7.49 -6.58
CA VAL A 9 -18.06 -8.08 -5.59
C VAL A 9 -18.25 -7.28 -4.31
N THR A 10 -19.04 -7.82 -3.38
CA THR A 10 -19.18 -7.29 -2.03
C THR A 10 -17.78 -7.13 -1.46
N ASP A 11 -17.41 -5.90 -1.15
CA ASP A 11 -16.08 -5.60 -0.66
C ASP A 11 -15.93 -6.23 0.73
N VAL A 12 -15.30 -7.41 0.78
CA VAL A 12 -15.32 -8.32 1.96
C VAL A 12 -14.62 -7.69 3.17
N TYR A 13 -13.76 -6.70 2.94
CA TYR A 13 -12.96 -6.03 3.97
C TYR A 13 -13.29 -4.55 4.03
N ALA A 14 -13.59 -4.07 5.24
CA ALA A 14 -13.93 -2.68 5.50
C ALA A 14 -12.68 -1.81 5.40
N LEU A 15 -12.75 -0.75 4.59
CA LEU A 15 -11.70 0.26 4.46
C LEU A 15 -12.03 1.44 5.38
N THR A 16 -11.12 1.78 6.28
CA THR A 16 -11.21 2.96 7.13
C THR A 16 -9.98 3.85 6.94
N ARG A 17 -10.11 5.12 7.31
CA ARG A 17 -9.05 6.12 7.24
C ARG A 17 -8.77 6.66 8.64
N LYS A 18 -7.50 6.83 8.95
CA LYS A 18 -7.01 7.59 10.11
C LYS A 18 -6.05 8.67 9.61
N THR A 19 -6.10 9.86 10.18
CA THR A 19 -5.17 10.95 9.89
C THR A 19 -4.54 11.46 11.18
N ASP A 20 -3.31 11.94 11.07
CA ASP A 20 -2.61 12.73 12.07
C ASP A 20 -2.15 14.03 11.40
N ASP A 21 -2.89 15.11 11.67
CA ASP A 21 -2.66 16.40 11.02
C ASP A 21 -1.37 17.08 11.52
N GLU A 22 -0.86 16.73 12.71
CA GLU A 22 0.39 17.29 13.22
C GLU A 22 1.61 16.65 12.52
N ALA A 23 1.50 15.37 12.16
CA ALA A 23 2.52 14.61 11.44
C ALA A 23 2.35 14.66 9.90
N ASN A 24 1.26 15.23 9.39
CA ASN A 24 0.83 15.13 7.99
C ASN A 24 0.74 13.68 7.51
N GLU A 25 0.26 12.79 8.39
CA GLU A 25 0.30 11.35 8.19
C GLU A 25 -1.13 10.81 7.97
N THR A 26 -1.29 9.86 7.07
CA THR A 26 -2.57 9.25 6.73
C THR A 26 -2.41 7.75 6.57
N TRP A 27 -3.22 7.01 7.32
CA TRP A 27 -3.33 5.56 7.20
C TRP A 27 -4.64 5.17 6.51
N LEU A 28 -4.53 4.31 5.51
CA LEU A 28 -5.67 3.55 4.99
C LEU A 28 -5.61 2.14 5.57
N LEU A 29 -6.66 1.74 6.27
CA LEU A 29 -6.71 0.52 7.08
C LEU A 29 -7.77 -0.43 6.54
N LEU A 30 -7.41 -1.68 6.26
CA LEU A 30 -8.35 -2.74 5.90
C LEU A 30 -8.61 -3.65 7.09
N HIS A 31 -9.90 -3.86 7.37
CA HIS A 31 -10.37 -4.70 8.46
C HIS A 31 -11.19 -5.88 7.96
N ASP A 32 -10.95 -7.06 8.54
CA ASP A 32 -11.90 -8.18 8.52
C ASP A 32 -12.66 -8.15 9.85
N LYS A 33 -13.89 -7.64 9.81
CA LYS A 33 -14.66 -7.25 11.00
C LYS A 33 -13.87 -6.23 11.83
N ASP A 34 -13.46 -6.59 13.04
CA ASP A 34 -12.71 -5.73 13.96
C ASP A 34 -11.19 -5.97 13.92
N LEU A 35 -10.72 -6.92 13.09
CA LEU A 35 -9.30 -7.25 12.98
C LEU A 35 -8.63 -6.44 11.87
N LEU A 36 -7.56 -5.71 12.19
CA LEU A 36 -6.70 -5.06 11.21
C LEU A 36 -5.91 -6.12 10.41
N ILE A 37 -6.15 -6.19 9.10
CA ILE A 37 -5.55 -7.21 8.22
C ILE A 37 -4.57 -6.65 7.18
N ALA A 38 -4.64 -5.35 6.88
CA ALA A 38 -3.68 -4.67 6.02
C ALA A 38 -3.76 -3.16 6.23
N PHE A 39 -2.68 -2.46 5.93
CA PHE A 39 -2.69 -1.00 5.86
C PHE A 39 -1.65 -0.47 4.88
N VAL A 40 -1.82 0.79 4.51
CA VAL A 40 -0.79 1.63 3.92
C VAL A 40 -0.71 2.93 4.72
N ASP A 41 0.50 3.37 4.94
CA ASP A 41 0.85 4.60 5.64
C ASP A 41 1.52 5.58 4.68
N ILE A 42 1.17 6.86 4.83
CA ILE A 42 1.45 7.92 3.85
C ILE A 42 1.75 9.20 4.62
N ILE A 43 2.87 9.84 4.30
CA ILE A 43 3.22 11.17 4.78
C ILE A 43 3.11 12.16 3.62
N ASP A 44 2.41 13.27 3.82
CA ASP A 44 2.41 14.38 2.87
C ASP A 44 3.63 15.28 3.11
N CYS A 45 4.58 15.25 2.19
CA CYS A 45 5.80 16.06 2.21
C CYS A 45 5.62 17.43 1.53
N GLY A 46 4.40 17.80 1.15
CA GLY A 46 4.00 19.05 0.49
C GLY A 46 4.26 19.10 -1.02
N HIS A 47 5.29 18.40 -1.51
CA HIS A 47 5.63 18.31 -2.93
C HIS A 47 5.41 16.91 -3.52
N GLU A 48 5.36 15.89 -2.66
CA GLU A 48 5.07 14.51 -3.00
C GLU A 48 4.40 13.82 -1.81
N LEU A 49 3.70 12.72 -2.08
CA LEU A 49 3.23 11.80 -1.06
C LEU A 49 4.24 10.68 -0.88
N TRP A 50 4.72 10.50 0.34
CA TRP A 50 5.66 9.44 0.67
C TRP A 50 4.93 8.26 1.31
N ILE A 51 4.89 7.11 0.63
CA ILE A 51 4.41 5.86 1.25
C ILE A 51 5.54 5.32 2.12
N THR A 52 5.35 5.39 3.43
CA THR A 52 6.28 4.85 4.43
C THR A 52 6.20 3.34 4.43
N ASP A 53 5.00 2.81 4.67
CA ASP A 53 4.77 1.39 4.89
C ASP A 53 3.55 0.89 4.12
N ILE A 54 3.66 -0.34 3.59
CA ILE A 54 2.51 -1.11 3.15
C ILE A 54 2.62 -2.55 3.65
N ALA A 55 1.60 -2.99 4.37
CA ALA A 55 1.65 -4.26 5.06
C ALA A 55 0.34 -5.04 4.93
N VAL A 56 0.47 -6.37 4.84
CA VAL A 56 -0.66 -7.30 4.84
C VAL A 56 -0.35 -8.44 5.80
N SER A 57 -1.31 -8.72 6.69
CA SER A 57 -1.25 -9.79 7.66
C SER A 57 -0.99 -11.13 6.96
N PRO A 58 -0.08 -11.98 7.47
CA PRO A 58 0.40 -13.18 6.78
C PRO A 58 -0.71 -14.10 6.25
N GLY A 59 -1.75 -14.35 7.05
CA GLY A 59 -2.89 -15.21 6.67
C GLY A 59 -3.79 -14.62 5.58
N TYR A 60 -3.61 -13.34 5.26
CA TYR A 60 -4.39 -12.58 4.28
C TYR A 60 -3.58 -12.20 3.03
N ARG A 61 -2.29 -12.56 2.98
CA ARG A 61 -1.44 -12.37 1.79
C ARG A 61 -1.94 -13.21 0.61
N GLY A 62 -1.56 -12.81 -0.60
CA GLY A 62 -1.99 -13.46 -1.85
C GLY A 62 -3.42 -13.13 -2.29
N ARG A 63 -4.14 -12.28 -1.55
CA ARG A 63 -5.54 -11.89 -1.85
C ARG A 63 -5.68 -10.52 -2.53
N GLY A 64 -4.56 -9.90 -2.91
CA GLY A 64 -4.56 -8.58 -3.59
C GLY A 64 -4.82 -7.37 -2.68
N LEU A 65 -4.76 -7.51 -1.35
CA LEU A 65 -5.07 -6.43 -0.40
C LEU A 65 -4.10 -5.24 -0.48
N ALA A 66 -2.79 -5.51 -0.56
CA ALA A 66 -1.79 -4.46 -0.78
C ALA A 66 -2.08 -3.70 -2.09
N SER A 67 -2.44 -4.41 -3.16
CA SER A 67 -2.77 -3.79 -4.44
C SER A 67 -4.07 -2.98 -4.36
N ARG A 68 -5.04 -3.39 -3.54
CA ARG A 68 -6.27 -2.61 -3.30
C ARG A 68 -5.95 -1.30 -2.59
N LEU A 69 -5.16 -1.35 -1.53
CA LEU A 69 -4.70 -0.16 -0.79
C LEU A 69 -3.90 0.79 -1.69
N LEU A 70 -2.87 0.27 -2.38
CA LEU A 70 -2.03 1.09 -3.25
C LEU A 70 -2.84 1.74 -4.39
N LYS A 71 -3.80 1.02 -4.98
CA LYS A 71 -4.70 1.58 -5.99
C LYS A 71 -5.60 2.68 -5.41
N ALA A 72 -6.08 2.53 -4.18
CA ALA A 72 -6.86 3.57 -3.51
C ALA A 72 -6.02 4.84 -3.36
N VAL A 73 -4.78 4.71 -2.87
CA VAL A 73 -3.84 5.85 -2.76
C VAL A 73 -3.62 6.54 -4.11
N ILE A 74 -3.30 5.77 -5.15
CA ILE A 74 -3.04 6.34 -6.49
C ILE A 74 -4.29 7.02 -7.04
N HIS A 75 -5.47 6.42 -6.88
CA HIS A 75 -6.72 6.96 -7.40
C HIS A 75 -7.13 8.24 -6.67
N GLU A 76 -7.03 8.26 -5.33
CA GLU A 76 -7.36 9.43 -4.51
C GLU A 76 -6.39 10.60 -4.73
N ASN A 77 -5.16 10.30 -5.18
CA ASN A 77 -4.10 11.28 -5.38
C ASN A 77 -3.59 11.28 -6.82
N SER A 78 -4.52 11.22 -7.80
CA SER A 78 -4.19 11.02 -9.22
C SER A 78 -3.31 12.11 -9.85
N SER A 79 -3.20 13.27 -9.21
CA SER A 79 -2.39 14.41 -9.66
C SER A 79 -1.13 14.64 -8.84
N ALA A 80 -0.86 13.80 -7.84
CA ALA A 80 0.32 13.93 -6.99
C ALA A 80 1.46 13.02 -7.46
N ASP A 81 2.69 13.48 -7.27
CA ASP A 81 3.85 12.59 -7.28
C ASP A 81 3.80 11.72 -6.02
N ILE A 82 4.01 10.41 -6.19
CA ILE A 82 4.01 9.43 -5.10
C ILE A 82 5.38 8.75 -5.07
N ALA A 83 6.03 8.75 -3.92
CA ALA A 83 7.35 8.19 -3.72
C ALA A 83 7.34 7.16 -2.59
N LEU A 84 8.31 6.24 -2.61
CA LEU A 84 8.51 5.23 -1.57
C LEU A 84 9.93 4.68 -1.57
N ALA A 85 10.32 4.08 -0.46
CA ALA A 85 11.47 3.18 -0.38
C ALA A 85 11.04 1.73 -0.70
N CYS A 86 11.64 1.13 -1.71
CA CYS A 86 11.40 -0.24 -2.13
C CYS A 86 12.26 -1.21 -1.31
N CYS A 87 11.99 -1.28 -0.01
CA CYS A 87 12.66 -2.20 0.90
C CYS A 87 11.65 -3.03 1.69
N ALA A 88 12.05 -4.25 2.04
CA ALA A 88 11.28 -5.09 2.93
C ALA A 88 11.52 -4.63 4.37
N ILE A 89 10.45 -4.20 5.03
CA ILE A 89 10.48 -3.89 6.45
C ILE A 89 10.01 -5.10 7.26
N THR A 90 10.62 -5.29 8.42
CA THR A 90 10.06 -6.14 9.47
C THR A 90 9.31 -5.25 10.44
N MET A 91 8.02 -5.52 10.61
CA MET A 91 7.18 -4.80 11.56
C MET A 91 6.85 -5.69 12.75
N ASP A 92 7.04 -5.14 13.96
CA ASP A 92 6.57 -5.75 15.21
C ASP A 92 5.21 -5.14 15.57
N LEU A 93 4.17 -5.54 14.84
CA LEU A 93 2.80 -5.25 15.25
C LEU A 93 2.36 -6.30 16.25
N GLN A 94 2.01 -5.86 17.47
CA GLN A 94 1.56 -6.74 18.55
C GLN A 94 0.43 -7.70 18.14
N GLU A 95 -0.41 -7.27 17.18
CA GLU A 95 -1.57 -8.03 16.70
C GLU A 95 -1.23 -9.05 15.61
N TRP A 96 -0.04 -9.00 15.02
CA TRP A 96 0.36 -9.87 13.91
C TRP A 96 1.42 -10.89 14.34
N PRO A 97 1.48 -12.06 13.69
CA PRO A 97 2.53 -13.03 13.96
C PRO A 97 3.93 -12.41 13.74
N LYS A 98 4.83 -12.64 14.69
CA LYS A 98 6.23 -12.18 14.60
C LYS A 98 6.94 -12.85 13.44
N ASP A 99 7.79 -12.07 12.78
CA ASP A 99 8.77 -12.52 11.78
C ASP A 99 8.17 -13.22 10.56
N THR A 100 7.47 -12.45 9.72
CA THR A 100 6.75 -13.00 8.56
C THR A 100 7.36 -12.62 7.23
N GLY A 101 8.50 -11.92 7.23
CA GLY A 101 9.25 -11.51 6.04
C GLY A 101 8.47 -10.62 5.06
N GLY A 102 9.16 -9.64 4.49
CA GLY A 102 8.67 -8.95 3.29
C GLY A 102 9.00 -9.76 2.02
N LEU A 103 8.51 -9.28 0.87
CA LEU A 103 9.01 -9.76 -0.41
C LEU A 103 10.50 -9.38 -0.55
N PRO A 104 11.34 -10.20 -1.21
CA PRO A 104 12.68 -9.77 -1.61
C PRO A 104 12.60 -8.47 -2.42
N THR A 105 13.60 -7.59 -2.26
CA THR A 105 13.64 -6.25 -2.90
C THR A 105 13.32 -6.29 -4.40
N GLU A 106 13.87 -7.24 -5.16
CA GLU A 106 13.58 -7.38 -6.60
C GLU A 106 12.11 -7.71 -6.89
N ALA A 107 11.52 -8.62 -6.11
CA ALA A 107 10.10 -8.98 -6.25
C ALA A 107 9.19 -7.83 -5.84
N LEU A 108 9.59 -7.04 -4.84
CA LEU A 108 8.89 -5.84 -4.40
C LEU A 108 8.96 -4.73 -5.47
N ALA A 109 10.13 -4.48 -6.04
CA ALA A 109 10.32 -3.53 -7.13
C ALA A 109 9.48 -3.90 -8.35
N ALA A 110 9.50 -5.18 -8.73
CA ALA A 110 8.65 -5.70 -9.81
C ALA A 110 7.15 -5.57 -9.48
N TRP A 111 6.76 -5.66 -8.22
CA TRP A 111 5.39 -5.43 -7.78
C TRP A 111 4.99 -3.97 -7.93
N TYR A 112 5.78 -3.03 -7.40
CA TYR A 112 5.55 -1.59 -7.55
C TYR A 112 5.55 -1.14 -9.02
N ALA A 113 6.43 -1.71 -9.85
CA ALA A 113 6.47 -1.41 -11.29
C ALA A 113 5.15 -1.70 -12.01
N ARG A 114 4.42 -2.76 -11.61
CA ARG A 114 3.07 -3.04 -12.16
C ARG A 114 2.03 -1.99 -11.81
N HIS A 115 2.31 -1.15 -10.81
CA HIS A 115 1.48 -0.04 -10.36
C HIS A 115 1.97 1.32 -10.89
N GLY A 116 2.94 1.32 -11.82
CA GLY A 116 3.43 2.52 -12.50
C GLY A 116 4.63 3.19 -11.84
N PHE A 117 5.12 2.66 -10.71
CA PHE A 117 6.34 3.15 -10.08
C PHE A 117 7.57 2.79 -10.90
N ARG A 118 8.60 3.62 -10.82
CA ARG A 118 9.90 3.42 -11.48
C ARG A 118 11.02 3.79 -10.51
N PRO A 119 12.21 3.17 -10.63
CA PRO A 119 13.38 3.63 -9.89
C PRO A 119 13.63 5.12 -10.16
N ASP A 120 13.91 5.88 -9.10
CA ASP A 120 14.28 7.28 -9.23
C ASP A 120 15.72 7.39 -9.76
N PRO A 121 15.96 7.98 -10.94
CA PRO A 121 17.32 8.06 -11.49
C PRO A 121 18.19 9.13 -10.81
N ASN A 122 17.60 10.01 -9.99
CA ASN A 122 18.29 11.16 -9.41
C ASN A 122 18.75 10.94 -7.96
N GLU A 123 18.41 9.79 -7.38
CA GLU A 123 18.71 9.45 -6.00
C GLU A 123 19.70 8.29 -5.95
N ASP A 124 20.77 8.47 -5.18
CA ASP A 124 21.78 7.43 -4.94
C ASP A 124 21.21 6.25 -4.12
N ALA A 125 20.05 6.46 -3.46
CA ALA A 125 19.29 5.43 -2.80
C ALA A 125 18.69 4.47 -3.84
N ALA A 126 19.37 3.35 -4.06
CA ALA A 126 19.02 2.31 -5.04
C ALA A 126 17.62 1.68 -4.85
N ASP A 127 16.94 1.99 -3.75
CA ASP A 127 15.61 1.52 -3.43
C ASP A 127 14.50 2.58 -3.58
N ARG A 128 14.81 3.86 -3.83
CA ARG A 128 13.75 4.86 -4.05
C ARG A 128 13.01 4.59 -5.36
N MET A 129 11.68 4.54 -5.29
CA MET A 129 10.81 4.45 -6.46
C MET A 129 9.76 5.55 -6.43
N THR A 130 9.49 6.11 -7.60
CA THR A 130 8.53 7.21 -7.78
C THR A 130 7.49 6.88 -8.85
N ARG A 131 6.30 7.44 -8.68
CA ARG A 131 5.20 7.44 -9.64
C ARG A 131 4.74 8.88 -9.82
N VAL A 132 5.05 9.44 -10.97
CA VAL A 132 4.48 10.73 -11.41
C VAL A 132 3.07 10.52 -12.00
N PRO A 133 2.16 11.50 -11.93
CA PRO A 133 0.79 11.45 -12.43
C PRO A 133 0.60 10.74 -13.77
#